data_AF-A0A1H8VFP8-F1
#
_entry.id   AF-A0A1H8VFP8-F1
#
_cell.length_a   1.000
_cell.length_b   1.000
_cell.length_c   1.000
_cell.angle_alpha   90.00
_cell.angle_beta   90.00
_cell.angle_gamma   90.00
#
_symmetry.space_group_name_H-M   'P 1'
#
loop_
_entity.id
_entity.type
_entity.pdbx_description
1 polymer ?
#
loop_
_entity_poly.entity_id
_entity_poly.type
_entity_poly.pdbx_seq_one_letter_code
_entity_poly.pdbx_strand_id
1 'polypeptide(L)'
;MSEKLPGEIDSFRFRGKEKLTKFTEEFGIDQTEFCIIDSAVLSVFGIRENRDVDIILTDEQYQRIHDIAKDRSDCEINSGGGIVVNKDEYNNTGYLDIGPPDSFSEFDINCDDIIENEKYHYEINSLKILRLELVLSKKYIQKRPKDLEDIRLIEDSGLIGSQLWNWDLVQLKPPDEQAQNGSIIKKIHNSLQIRGVRKTLELSLYRLSERELLPFYDKIESLINVGGRIRYLNAVGDLRTQGLQHQLPIPAILNTYYERGEFKGWQLIAYNLDKTNSISQTHSEQLQKIYDFHIDDTETVTVNKNGELIRGENRLATELSSNNVMTPIEIESGEPTKTATTSPLNLDSGLSELLIERKHELFKKNGMYFYVVLWPPARHIFDEIVEYIRHYTGVNTVEQVDYEIQDGFDEFVRELYTADHRSRDWIIEKKIRTLEPNIGKIRVLLLDLENSQMAKKLEPEPYSVVTRELKDACRKKFRERINSYEYDNLIHVSDNYRHNHHTYQLLNEYT
;
A
#
# COMPACT_ATOMS: atom_id res chain seq x y z
N MET A 1 17.62 -30.91 11.75
CA MET A 1 17.65 -30.63 10.29
C MET A 1 17.48 -29.14 10.17
N SER A 2 18.53 -28.39 9.83
CA SER A 2 18.41 -26.93 9.67
C SER A 2 17.54 -26.63 8.46
N GLU A 3 16.48 -25.84 8.66
CA GLU A 3 15.66 -25.33 7.57
C GLU A 3 16.51 -24.37 6.74
N LYS A 4 16.98 -24.82 5.57
CA LYS A 4 17.67 -23.95 4.64
C LYS A 4 16.66 -22.98 4.03
N LEU A 5 16.96 -21.69 4.11
CA LEU A 5 16.19 -20.62 3.47
C LEU A 5 16.08 -20.92 1.95
N PRO A 6 14.88 -20.81 1.34
CA PRO A 6 14.68 -21.02 -0.09
C PRO A 6 15.33 -19.88 -0.88
N GLY A 7 16.21 -20.25 -1.81
CA GLY A 7 16.97 -19.34 -2.66
C GLY A 7 18.31 -19.00 -2.02
N GLU A 8 19.39 -19.18 -2.78
CA GLU A 8 20.71 -18.67 -2.42
C GLU A 8 20.60 -17.18 -2.12
N ILE A 9 20.59 -16.81 -0.83
CA ILE A 9 20.85 -15.44 -0.37
C ILE A 9 22.35 -15.20 -0.59
N ASP A 10 22.81 -15.35 -1.83
CA ASP A 10 24.21 -15.29 -2.24
C ASP A 10 24.75 -13.85 -2.21
N SER A 11 23.85 -12.87 -2.06
CA SER A 11 24.18 -11.47 -1.82
C SER A 11 23.76 -10.98 -0.44
N PHE A 12 24.08 -11.75 0.61
CA PHE A 12 23.96 -11.28 1.99
C PHE A 12 24.75 -9.97 2.18
N ARG A 13 24.03 -8.83 2.16
CA ARG A 13 24.60 -7.49 2.31
C ARG A 13 23.73 -6.70 3.28
N PHE A 14 24.23 -6.52 4.49
CA PHE A 14 23.80 -5.45 5.37
C PHE A 14 24.95 -4.45 5.52
N ARG A 15 24.62 -3.19 5.73
CA ARG A 15 25.61 -2.14 5.94
C ARG A 15 26.31 -2.35 7.28
N GLY A 16 27.64 -2.34 7.31
CA GLY A 16 28.41 -2.43 8.54
C GLY A 16 29.04 -3.80 8.85
N LYS A 17 28.93 -4.80 7.95
CA LYS A 17 29.55 -6.13 8.13
C LYS A 17 31.05 -6.06 8.46
N GLU A 18 31.83 -5.29 7.70
CA GLU A 18 33.28 -5.16 7.95
C GLU A 18 33.60 -4.57 9.34
N LYS A 19 32.75 -3.66 9.82
CA LYS A 19 32.92 -3.06 11.15
C LYS A 19 32.58 -4.04 12.26
N LEU A 20 31.50 -4.81 12.09
CA LEU A 20 31.17 -5.91 12.99
C LEU A 20 32.32 -6.92 13.06
N THR A 21 32.87 -7.33 11.91
CA THR A 21 34.02 -8.25 11.87
C THR A 21 35.23 -7.70 12.62
N LYS A 22 35.61 -6.44 12.37
CA LYS A 22 36.72 -5.80 13.09
C LYS A 22 36.47 -5.74 14.59
N PHE A 23 35.25 -5.40 15.01
CA PHE A 23 34.86 -5.39 16.42
C PHE A 23 34.98 -6.79 17.03
N THR A 24 34.41 -7.82 16.40
CA THR A 24 34.49 -9.19 16.92
C THR A 24 35.93 -9.70 17.00
N GLU A 25 36.79 -9.34 16.05
CA GLU A 25 38.22 -9.68 16.06
C GLU A 25 38.98 -8.94 17.17
N GLU A 26 38.74 -7.63 17.32
CA GLU A 26 39.38 -6.79 18.33
C GLU A 26 39.12 -7.29 19.75
N PHE A 27 37.87 -7.71 20.00
CA PHE A 27 37.45 -8.16 21.32
C PHE A 27 37.52 -9.68 21.51
N GLY A 28 37.89 -10.44 20.47
CA GLY A 28 37.92 -11.91 20.53
C GLY A 28 36.55 -12.48 20.89
N ILE A 29 35.53 -12.10 20.13
CA ILE A 29 34.15 -12.60 20.22
C ILE A 29 33.95 -13.57 19.05
N ASP A 30 33.60 -14.80 19.34
CA ASP A 30 33.29 -15.81 18.33
C ASP A 30 31.89 -15.58 17.72
N GLN A 31 31.69 -16.02 16.47
CA GLN A 31 30.40 -15.85 15.78
C GLN A 31 29.24 -16.59 16.47
N THR A 32 29.57 -17.61 17.28
CA THR A 32 28.60 -18.31 18.11
C THR A 32 28.15 -17.50 19.34
N GLU A 33 28.84 -16.43 19.71
CA GLU A 33 28.59 -15.67 20.95
C GLU A 33 27.75 -14.40 20.76
N PHE A 34 27.25 -14.16 19.55
CA PHE A 34 26.39 -13.01 19.27
C PHE A 34 25.28 -13.33 18.27
N CYS A 35 24.25 -12.49 18.25
CA CYS A 35 23.16 -12.54 17.28
C CYS A 35 22.84 -11.14 16.76
N ILE A 36 22.64 -11.01 15.45
CA ILE A 36 22.25 -9.76 14.78
C ILE A 36 20.75 -9.54 14.95
N ILE A 37 20.36 -8.35 15.40
CA ILE A 37 18.98 -8.00 15.73
C ILE A 37 18.48 -6.76 14.96
N ASP A 38 17.23 -6.39 15.22
CA ASP A 38 16.59 -5.13 14.78
C ASP A 38 16.76 -4.80 13.28
N SER A 39 17.33 -3.65 12.92
CA SER A 39 17.19 -3.14 11.54
C SER A 39 18.07 -3.88 10.54
N ALA A 40 19.20 -4.43 10.98
CA ALA A 40 20.06 -5.28 10.18
C ALA A 40 19.34 -6.55 9.73
N VAL A 41 18.46 -7.13 10.57
CA VAL A 41 17.61 -8.27 10.20
C VAL A 41 16.73 -7.93 9.00
N LEU A 42 16.10 -6.75 9.00
CA LEU A 42 15.26 -6.31 7.87
C LEU A 42 16.06 -6.20 6.56
N SER A 43 17.32 -5.77 6.64
CA SER A 43 18.22 -5.72 5.48
C SER A 43 18.58 -7.10 4.97
N VAL A 44 18.81 -8.06 5.87
CA VAL A 44 19.08 -9.46 5.50
C VAL A 44 17.91 -10.06 4.72
N PHE A 45 16.67 -9.75 5.11
CA PHE A 45 15.46 -10.19 4.40
C PHE A 45 15.09 -9.33 3.18
N GLY A 46 15.93 -8.36 2.79
CA GLY A 46 15.67 -7.50 1.64
C GLY A 46 14.45 -6.60 1.79
N ILE A 47 14.05 -6.32 3.04
CA ILE A 47 12.88 -5.51 3.42
C ILE A 47 13.25 -4.02 3.43
N ARG A 48 14.41 -3.66 4.00
CA ARG A 48 14.99 -2.31 3.87
C ARG A 48 16.46 -2.28 4.28
N GLU A 49 17.18 -1.26 3.81
CA GLU A 49 18.55 -1.01 4.29
C GLU A 49 18.58 -0.64 5.79
N ASN A 50 19.63 -1.11 6.46
CA ASN A 50 19.98 -0.73 7.83
C ASN A 50 20.97 0.45 7.83
N ARG A 51 20.97 1.22 8.93
CA ARG A 51 21.91 2.35 9.10
C ARG A 51 23.07 1.96 10.01
N ASP A 52 22.72 1.24 11.06
CA ASP A 52 23.52 0.70 12.15
C ASP A 52 23.41 -0.83 12.17
N VAL A 53 24.32 -1.48 12.88
CA VAL A 53 24.27 -2.91 13.16
C VAL A 53 23.91 -3.06 14.63
N ASP A 54 22.75 -3.64 14.90
CA ASP A 54 22.33 -3.97 16.26
C ASP A 54 22.69 -5.44 16.54
N ILE A 55 23.37 -5.73 17.65
CA ILE A 55 23.67 -7.09 18.11
C ILE A 55 23.27 -7.29 19.57
N ILE A 56 23.09 -8.56 19.94
CA ILE A 56 23.13 -9.01 21.34
C ILE A 56 24.29 -9.97 21.51
N LEU A 57 24.84 -10.02 22.72
CA LEU A 57 25.92 -10.92 23.12
C LEU A 57 25.41 -11.92 24.15
N THR A 58 26.15 -13.00 24.38
CA THR A 58 25.92 -13.82 25.57
C THR A 58 26.16 -12.99 26.83
N ASP A 59 25.54 -13.36 27.95
CA ASP A 59 25.63 -12.60 29.21
C ASP A 59 27.09 -12.43 29.66
N GLU A 60 27.90 -13.49 29.55
CA GLU A 60 29.34 -13.44 29.84
C GLU A 60 30.07 -12.40 28.98
N GLN A 61 29.84 -12.45 27.67
CA GLN A 61 30.46 -11.54 26.72
C GLN A 61 29.99 -10.11 26.90
N TYR A 62 28.70 -9.91 27.14
CA TYR A 62 28.14 -8.60 27.43
C TYR A 62 28.81 -7.97 28.64
N GLN A 63 28.93 -8.67 29.77
CA GLN A 63 29.56 -8.12 30.98
C GLN A 63 31.02 -7.75 30.74
N ARG A 64 31.77 -8.61 30.03
CA ARG A 64 33.16 -8.36 29.64
C ARG A 64 33.29 -7.07 28.82
N ILE A 65 32.45 -6.92 27.78
CA ILE A 65 32.47 -5.75 26.91
C ILE A 65 31.99 -4.49 27.63
N HIS A 66 30.95 -4.62 28.47
CA HIS A 66 30.42 -3.53 29.28
C HIS A 66 31.47 -2.97 30.24
N ASP A 67 32.28 -3.81 30.86
CA ASP A 67 33.37 -3.35 31.72
C ASP A 67 34.47 -2.64 30.93
N ILE A 68 34.86 -3.15 29.76
CA ILE A 68 35.83 -2.49 28.89
C ILE A 68 35.29 -1.14 28.36
N ALA A 69 33.99 -1.08 28.03
CA ALA A 69 33.34 0.10 27.48
C ALA A 69 33.34 1.30 28.43
N LYS A 70 33.39 1.07 29.75
CA LYS A 70 33.47 2.14 30.78
C LYS A 70 34.75 2.98 30.65
N ASP A 71 35.84 2.37 30.19
CA ASP A 71 37.16 2.99 30.12
C ASP A 71 37.53 3.46 28.70
N ARG A 72 36.64 3.24 27.72
CA ARG A 72 36.87 3.56 26.30
C ARG A 72 36.15 4.83 25.88
N SER A 73 36.89 5.77 25.27
CA SER A 73 36.33 7.03 24.78
C SER A 73 35.45 6.88 23.53
N ASP A 74 35.61 5.79 22.79
CA ASP A 74 34.83 5.48 21.58
C ASP A 74 33.57 4.63 21.87
N CYS A 75 33.27 4.37 23.14
CA CYS A 75 32.08 3.67 23.61
C CYS A 75 31.18 4.59 24.43
N GLU A 76 29.87 4.43 24.31
CA GLU A 76 28.88 5.10 25.16
C GLU A 76 27.89 4.07 25.71
N ILE A 77 27.74 4.04 27.03
CA ILE A 77 26.72 3.21 27.70
C ILE A 77 25.50 4.08 27.95
N ASN A 78 24.37 3.74 27.32
CA ASN A 78 23.14 4.50 27.45
C ASN A 78 22.40 4.17 28.77
N SER A 79 21.35 4.94 29.09
CA SER A 79 20.60 4.78 30.35
C SER A 79 19.88 3.43 30.48
N GLY A 80 19.66 2.73 29.36
CA GLY A 80 19.09 1.38 29.33
C GLY A 80 20.15 0.27 29.35
N GLY A 81 21.44 0.61 29.55
CA GLY A 81 22.55 -0.33 29.57
C GLY A 81 23.15 -0.64 28.20
N GLY A 82 22.46 -0.34 27.09
CA GLY A 82 23.00 -0.62 25.76
C GLY A 82 24.32 0.11 25.48
N ILE A 83 25.22 -0.54 24.75
CA ILE A 83 26.57 -0.05 24.45
C ILE A 83 26.64 0.36 22.97
N VAL A 84 26.89 1.64 22.73
CA VAL A 84 27.10 2.19 21.38
C VAL A 84 28.59 2.31 21.11
N VAL A 85 29.10 1.67 20.06
CA VAL A 85 30.52 1.66 19.69
C VAL A 85 30.75 2.52 18.45
N ASN A 86 31.82 3.31 18.45
CA ASN A 86 32.22 4.23 17.38
C ASN A 86 31.12 5.25 17.05
N LYS A 87 30.64 6.01 18.05
CA LYS A 87 29.68 7.09 17.82
C LYS A 87 30.36 8.21 17.01
N ASP A 88 29.93 8.39 15.76
CA ASP A 88 30.36 9.53 14.94
C ASP A 88 29.73 10.80 15.50
N GLU A 89 30.53 11.67 16.13
CA GLU A 89 30.08 12.93 16.72
C GLU A 89 29.35 13.84 15.71
N TYR A 90 29.67 13.73 14.42
CA TYR A 90 29.09 14.60 13.38
C TYR A 90 27.76 14.07 12.83
N ASN A 91 27.58 12.75 12.79
CA ASN A 91 26.40 12.12 12.19
C ASN A 91 25.43 11.52 13.21
N ASN A 92 25.76 11.55 14.51
CA ASN A 92 24.97 10.98 15.61
C ASN A 92 24.45 9.55 15.31
N THR A 93 25.26 8.78 14.58
CA THR A 93 24.99 7.39 14.25
C THR A 93 26.15 6.56 14.79
N GLY A 94 25.85 5.76 15.82
CA GLY A 94 26.72 4.65 16.19
C GLY A 94 26.73 3.64 15.05
N TYR A 95 27.88 3.04 14.78
CA TYR A 95 27.99 2.02 13.73
C TYR A 95 27.60 0.62 14.22
N LEU A 96 27.72 0.40 15.53
CA LEU A 96 27.38 -0.85 16.21
C LEU A 96 26.69 -0.51 17.54
N ASP A 97 25.51 -1.07 17.75
CA ASP A 97 24.75 -0.98 19.00
C ASP A 97 24.64 -2.38 19.61
N ILE A 98 24.99 -2.50 20.89
CA ILE A 98 24.94 -3.76 21.64
C ILE A 98 23.81 -3.64 22.64
N GLY A 99 22.75 -4.41 22.42
CA GLY A 99 21.60 -4.45 23.30
C GLY A 99 21.96 -5.04 24.68
N PRO A 100 21.31 -4.56 25.77
CA PRO A 100 21.51 -5.13 27.10
C PRO A 100 20.97 -6.60 27.18
N PRO A 101 21.39 -7.39 28.18
CA PRO A 101 20.97 -8.79 28.38
C PRO A 101 19.47 -9.02 28.42
N ASP A 102 18.71 -7.99 28.81
CA ASP A 102 17.26 -8.01 28.95
C ASP A 102 16.51 -7.42 27.73
N SER A 103 17.18 -7.25 26.58
CA SER A 103 16.64 -6.69 25.32
C SER A 103 15.37 -7.37 24.79
N PHE A 104 15.07 -8.58 25.27
CA PHE A 104 13.93 -9.41 24.89
C PHE A 104 13.15 -9.92 26.11
N SER A 105 13.36 -9.32 27.29
CA SER A 105 12.69 -9.70 28.53
C SER A 105 11.18 -9.55 28.45
N GLU A 106 10.65 -8.69 27.56
CA GLU A 106 9.23 -8.57 27.29
C GLU A 106 8.62 -9.84 26.69
N PHE A 107 9.44 -10.79 26.24
CA PHE A 107 9.01 -12.09 25.69
C PHE A 107 9.28 -13.25 26.64
N ASP A 108 9.78 -12.97 27.85
CA ASP A 108 10.27 -13.97 28.79
C ASP A 108 11.38 -14.84 28.16
N ILE A 109 12.22 -14.21 27.31
CA ILE A 109 13.37 -14.80 26.60
C ILE A 109 14.60 -13.95 26.92
N ASN A 110 15.71 -14.57 27.34
CA ASN A 110 16.98 -13.87 27.55
C ASN A 110 17.89 -13.93 26.30
N CYS A 111 19.00 -13.17 26.31
CA CYS A 111 19.91 -13.13 25.16
C CYS A 111 20.63 -14.47 24.91
N ASP A 112 21.04 -15.18 25.96
CA ASP A 112 21.66 -16.50 25.85
C ASP A 112 20.71 -17.50 25.16
N ASP A 113 19.42 -17.52 25.51
CA ASP A 113 18.40 -18.35 24.87
C ASP A 113 18.35 -18.06 23.37
N ILE A 114 18.34 -16.77 22.98
CA ILE A 114 18.30 -16.38 21.56
C ILE A 114 19.54 -16.87 20.82
N ILE A 115 20.71 -16.79 21.44
CA ILE A 115 21.99 -17.13 20.83
C ILE A 115 22.18 -18.65 20.77
N GLU A 116 21.84 -19.39 21.82
CA GLU A 116 22.10 -20.82 21.94
C GLU A 116 21.00 -21.67 21.29
N ASN A 117 19.76 -21.17 21.22
CA ASN A 117 18.64 -21.92 20.69
C ASN A 117 18.33 -21.55 19.23
N GLU A 118 18.61 -22.47 18.32
CA GLU A 118 18.30 -22.36 16.87
C GLU A 118 16.83 -22.03 16.57
N LYS A 119 15.92 -22.22 17.54
CA LYS A 119 14.53 -21.79 17.42
C LYS A 119 14.39 -20.29 17.18
N TYR A 120 15.30 -19.45 17.69
CA TYR A 120 15.13 -17.99 17.71
C TYR A 120 15.93 -17.24 16.65
N HIS A 121 16.82 -17.92 15.93
CA HIS A 121 17.64 -17.31 14.90
C HIS A 121 17.75 -18.20 13.65
N TYR A 122 18.21 -17.61 12.56
CA TYR A 122 18.73 -18.31 11.40
C TYR A 122 20.25 -18.26 11.43
N GLU A 123 20.91 -19.34 11.02
CA GLU A 123 22.35 -19.31 10.76
C GLU A 123 22.59 -19.06 9.26
N ILE A 124 23.16 -17.90 8.93
CA ILE A 124 23.41 -17.47 7.55
C ILE A 124 24.87 -17.07 7.43
N ASN A 125 25.66 -17.81 6.64
CA ASN A 125 27.11 -17.59 6.51
C ASN A 125 27.82 -17.57 7.87
N SER A 126 27.47 -18.51 8.74
CA SER A 126 27.98 -18.64 10.11
C SER A 126 27.61 -17.50 11.06
N LEU A 127 26.77 -16.55 10.63
CA LEU A 127 26.23 -15.51 11.50
C LEU A 127 24.82 -15.89 11.96
N LYS A 128 24.53 -15.65 13.25
CA LYS A 128 23.19 -15.79 13.81
C LYS A 128 22.39 -14.52 13.55
N ILE A 129 21.24 -14.67 12.89
CA ILE A 129 20.32 -13.58 12.53
C ILE A 129 18.99 -13.83 13.22
N LEU A 130 18.52 -12.89 14.03
CA LEU A 130 17.25 -13.02 14.75
C LEU A 130 16.09 -13.28 13.78
N ARG A 131 15.17 -14.15 14.18
CA ARG A 131 13.95 -14.43 13.42
C ARG A 131 13.06 -13.18 13.31
N LEU A 132 12.52 -12.96 12.12
CA LEU A 132 11.74 -11.76 11.76
C LEU A 132 10.47 -11.61 12.60
N GLU A 133 9.94 -12.72 13.11
CA GLU A 133 8.79 -12.83 14.00
C GLU A 133 9.04 -12.14 15.34
N LEU A 134 10.24 -12.29 15.90
CA LEU A 134 10.65 -11.62 17.14
C LEU A 134 10.90 -10.14 16.89
N VAL A 135 11.49 -9.78 15.75
CA VAL A 135 11.64 -8.38 15.33
C VAL A 135 10.27 -7.71 15.19
N LEU A 136 9.31 -8.37 14.52
CA LEU A 136 7.95 -7.89 14.37
C LEU A 136 7.28 -7.70 15.74
N SER A 137 7.41 -8.69 16.63
CA SER A 137 6.85 -8.66 17.99
C SER A 137 7.39 -7.47 18.79
N LYS A 138 8.72 -7.26 18.78
CA LYS A 138 9.40 -6.15 19.47
C LYS A 138 8.89 -4.79 18.98
N LYS A 139 8.77 -4.65 17.66
CA LYS A 139 8.24 -3.42 17.02
C LYS A 139 6.78 -3.16 17.37
N TYR A 140 5.96 -4.22 17.45
CA TYR A 140 4.56 -4.11 17.86
C TYR A 140 4.38 -3.68 19.31
N ILE A 141 5.30 -4.05 20.19
CA ILE A 141 5.32 -3.61 21.60
C ILE A 141 5.79 -2.16 21.69
N GLN A 142 6.92 -1.84 21.04
CA GLN A 142 7.57 -0.53 21.17
C GLN A 142 6.81 0.61 20.46
N LYS A 143 6.21 0.34 19.29
CA LYS A 143 5.40 1.28 18.49
C LYS A 143 6.03 2.66 18.30
N ARG A 144 7.37 2.76 18.21
CA ARG A 144 8.03 4.03 17.86
C ARG A 144 7.60 4.42 16.43
N PRO A 145 7.64 5.70 16.04
CA PRO A 145 7.26 6.11 14.69
C PRO A 145 7.96 5.30 13.57
N LYS A 146 9.25 4.98 13.75
CA LYS A 146 10.00 4.10 12.83
C LYS A 146 9.53 2.64 12.83
N ASP A 147 9.04 2.14 13.97
CA ASP A 147 8.58 0.75 14.09
C ASP A 147 7.26 0.55 13.35
N LEU A 148 6.39 1.57 13.29
CA LEU A 148 5.14 1.48 12.54
C LEU A 148 5.38 1.28 11.04
N GLU A 149 6.41 1.93 10.50
CA GLU A 149 6.84 1.74 9.11
C GLU A 149 7.49 0.37 8.92
N ASP A 150 8.38 -0.05 9.83
CA ASP A 150 9.02 -1.36 9.75
C ASP A 150 7.99 -2.51 9.84
N ILE A 151 6.98 -2.40 10.71
CA ILE A 151 5.87 -3.37 10.79
C ILE A 151 5.18 -3.47 9.42
N ARG A 152 4.88 -2.33 8.80
CA ARG A 152 4.24 -2.31 7.50
C ARG A 152 5.11 -2.96 6.43
N LEU A 153 6.40 -2.62 6.38
CA LEU A 153 7.33 -3.23 5.43
C LEU A 153 7.46 -4.75 5.63
N ILE A 154 7.41 -5.24 6.87
CA ILE A 154 7.37 -6.69 7.16
C ILE A 154 6.04 -7.29 6.68
N GLU A 155 4.91 -6.65 6.97
CA GLU A 155 3.58 -7.09 6.51
C GLU A 155 3.48 -7.14 4.98
N ASP A 156 4.08 -6.15 4.33
CA ASP A 156 4.19 -6.00 2.90
C ASP A 156 5.38 -6.80 2.31
N SER A 157 6.20 -7.50 3.09
CA SER A 157 7.32 -8.27 2.50
C SER A 157 6.87 -9.56 1.79
N GLY A 158 5.65 -10.02 2.07
CA GLY A 158 5.16 -11.34 1.65
C GLY A 158 5.75 -12.51 2.46
N LEU A 159 6.63 -12.26 3.43
CA LEU A 159 7.23 -13.29 4.28
C LEU A 159 6.26 -13.82 5.34
N ILE A 160 5.29 -13.00 5.79
CA ILE A 160 4.27 -13.44 6.74
C ILE A 160 3.41 -14.55 6.12
N GLY A 161 3.40 -15.72 6.76
CA GLY A 161 2.70 -16.90 6.27
C GLY A 161 3.40 -17.64 5.14
N SER A 162 4.67 -17.31 4.84
CA SER A 162 5.55 -18.20 4.08
C SER A 162 5.93 -19.44 4.91
N GLN A 163 6.57 -20.43 4.29
CA GLN A 163 7.07 -21.62 5.01
C GLN A 163 8.16 -21.28 6.04
N LEU A 164 8.80 -20.13 5.91
CA LEU A 164 9.79 -19.63 6.86
C LEU A 164 9.17 -19.04 8.13
N TRP A 165 7.88 -18.70 8.06
CA TRP A 165 7.21 -17.96 9.12
C TRP A 165 6.66 -18.89 10.20
N ASN A 166 7.15 -18.72 11.43
CA ASN A 166 6.69 -19.46 12.59
C ASN A 166 5.82 -18.59 13.50
N TRP A 167 4.50 -18.82 13.46
CA TRP A 167 3.54 -18.11 14.29
C TRP A 167 3.72 -18.32 15.80
N ASP A 168 4.37 -19.42 16.23
CA ASP A 168 4.63 -19.69 17.65
C ASP A 168 5.67 -18.73 18.25
N LEU A 169 6.39 -17.99 17.42
CA LEU A 169 7.35 -16.97 17.83
C LEU A 169 6.75 -15.56 17.88
N VAL A 170 5.55 -15.36 17.34
CA VAL A 170 4.92 -14.03 17.30
C VAL A 170 4.24 -13.76 18.65
N GLN A 171 4.82 -12.86 19.42
CA GLN A 171 4.33 -12.48 20.74
C GLN A 171 3.74 -11.08 20.73
N LEU A 172 2.40 -10.99 20.68
CA LEU A 172 1.68 -9.73 20.76
C LEU A 172 1.17 -9.53 22.19
N LYS A 173 1.98 -8.94 23.08
CA LYS A 173 1.48 -8.51 24.38
C LYS A 173 0.53 -7.31 24.17
N PRO A 174 -0.72 -7.35 24.66
CA PRO A 174 -1.60 -6.19 24.56
C PRO A 174 -0.99 -5.02 25.34
N PRO A 175 -1.13 -3.77 24.83
CA PRO A 175 -0.69 -2.60 25.58
C PRO A 175 -1.49 -2.53 26.89
N ASP A 176 -0.79 -2.77 28.00
CA ASP A 176 -1.21 -2.73 29.40
C ASP A 176 -2.22 -3.77 29.91
N GLU A 177 -1.67 -4.86 30.45
CA GLU A 177 -2.25 -5.59 31.58
C GLU A 177 -2.12 -4.85 32.93
N GLN A 178 -1.56 -3.62 32.97
CA GLN A 178 -1.48 -2.83 34.20
C GLN A 178 -2.68 -1.88 34.46
N ALA A 179 -3.70 -1.86 33.60
CA ALA A 179 -4.90 -1.04 33.85
C ALA A 179 -6.24 -1.75 33.59
N GLN A 180 -6.84 -2.15 34.72
CA GLN A 180 -8.28 -2.33 34.98
C GLN A 180 -9.05 -3.48 34.33
N ASN A 181 -9.68 -4.24 35.24
CA ASN A 181 -10.75 -5.22 35.09
C ASN A 181 -11.77 -4.86 34.00
N GLY A 182 -11.53 -5.39 32.80
CA GLY A 182 -12.51 -5.50 31.74
C GLY A 182 -12.26 -6.82 31.05
N SER A 183 -13.33 -7.61 30.85
CA SER A 183 -13.28 -8.95 30.24
C SER A 183 -12.30 -9.00 29.07
N ILE A 184 -11.27 -9.84 29.23
CA ILE A 184 -10.18 -10.13 28.30
C ILE A 184 -10.74 -10.39 26.88
N ILE A 185 -11.91 -11.01 26.78
CA ILE A 185 -12.61 -11.30 25.51
C ILE A 185 -13.09 -10.03 24.80
N LYS A 186 -13.52 -8.99 25.53
CA LYS A 186 -14.06 -7.74 24.96
C LYS A 186 -12.94 -6.80 24.47
N LYS A 187 -11.78 -6.83 25.12
CA LYS A 187 -10.57 -6.09 24.69
C LYS A 187 -9.85 -6.81 23.56
N ILE A 188 -9.79 -8.15 23.58
CA ILE A 188 -9.39 -8.98 22.44
C ILE A 188 -10.31 -8.70 21.26
N HIS A 189 -11.64 -8.65 21.43
CA HIS A 189 -12.59 -8.30 20.37
C HIS A 189 -12.36 -6.88 19.76
N ASN A 190 -12.04 -5.87 20.58
CA ASN A 190 -11.76 -4.51 20.07
C ASN A 190 -10.37 -4.35 19.44
N SER A 191 -9.34 -5.06 19.93
CA SER A 191 -8.01 -5.12 19.32
C SER A 191 -8.04 -5.92 18.01
N LEU A 192 -8.81 -7.00 17.98
CA LEU A 192 -9.07 -7.84 16.81
C LEU A 192 -9.93 -7.13 15.75
N GLN A 193 -10.83 -6.22 16.15
CA GLN A 193 -11.64 -5.40 15.23
C GLN A 193 -10.81 -4.43 14.37
N ILE A 194 -9.57 -4.11 14.74
CA ILE A 194 -8.82 -3.06 14.04
C ILE A 194 -7.86 -3.61 12.97
N ARG A 195 -7.30 -4.84 13.07
CA ARG A 195 -6.40 -5.38 12.02
C ARG A 195 -6.37 -6.92 11.84
N GLY A 196 -6.53 -7.71 12.90
CA GLY A 196 -6.27 -9.16 12.84
C GLY A 196 -7.43 -10.03 12.36
N VAL A 197 -8.68 -9.59 12.56
CA VAL A 197 -9.85 -10.40 12.20
C VAL A 197 -9.93 -10.62 10.70
N ARG A 198 -9.72 -9.64 9.82
CA ARG A 198 -9.95 -9.91 8.39
C ARG A 198 -9.06 -11.03 7.85
N LYS A 199 -7.77 -11.02 8.17
CA LYS A 199 -6.81 -12.04 7.67
C LYS A 199 -7.00 -13.38 8.38
N THR A 200 -7.28 -13.38 9.69
CA THR A 200 -7.53 -14.61 10.46
C THR A 200 -8.92 -15.20 10.21
N LEU A 201 -9.98 -14.38 10.11
CA LEU A 201 -11.32 -14.80 9.68
C LEU A 201 -11.35 -15.17 8.20
N GLU A 202 -10.61 -14.52 7.28
CA GLU A 202 -10.50 -15.02 5.90
C GLU A 202 -9.86 -16.41 5.86
N LEU A 203 -8.84 -16.68 6.68
CA LEU A 203 -8.21 -18.00 6.78
C LEU A 203 -9.08 -19.03 7.54
N SER A 204 -9.86 -18.59 8.54
CA SER A 204 -10.80 -19.44 9.28
C SER A 204 -12.06 -19.72 8.48
N LEU A 205 -12.56 -18.74 7.74
CA LEU A 205 -13.68 -18.83 6.81
C LEU A 205 -13.30 -19.61 5.57
N TYR A 206 -12.06 -19.54 5.08
CA TYR A 206 -11.56 -20.44 4.02
C TYR A 206 -11.59 -21.92 4.44
N ARG A 207 -11.39 -22.21 5.74
CA ARG A 207 -11.60 -23.55 6.31
C ARG A 207 -13.07 -23.89 6.56
N LEU A 208 -13.97 -22.89 6.62
CA LEU A 208 -15.41 -23.07 6.84
C LEU A 208 -16.24 -22.95 5.55
N SER A 209 -15.69 -22.41 4.47
CA SER A 209 -16.34 -22.18 3.17
C SER A 209 -16.47 -23.46 2.33
N GLU A 210 -16.01 -24.59 2.85
CA GLU A 210 -16.54 -25.90 2.45
C GLU A 210 -17.96 -26.17 2.99
N ARG A 211 -18.55 -25.25 3.77
CA ARG A 211 -19.96 -25.28 4.20
C ARG A 211 -20.67 -23.95 3.96
N GLU A 212 -21.86 -24.07 3.38
CA GLU A 212 -22.75 -23.03 2.84
C GLU A 212 -23.07 -21.88 3.82
N LEU A 213 -22.59 -20.66 3.55
CA LEU A 213 -23.13 -19.41 4.13
C LEU A 213 -22.92 -18.20 3.18
N LEU A 214 -23.67 -18.13 2.09
CA LEU A 214 -23.79 -16.92 1.24
C LEU A 214 -24.59 -15.74 1.85
N PRO A 215 -25.67 -15.92 2.65
CA PRO A 215 -26.56 -14.79 3.01
C PRO A 215 -25.98 -13.74 3.97
N PHE A 216 -24.84 -14.02 4.61
CA PHE A 216 -24.22 -13.10 5.56
C PHE A 216 -23.35 -12.03 4.88
N TYR A 217 -22.92 -12.28 3.64
CA TYR A 217 -21.99 -11.44 2.89
C TYR A 217 -22.66 -10.16 2.37
N ASP A 218 -23.84 -10.27 1.75
CA ASP A 218 -24.59 -9.15 1.17
C ASP A 218 -24.94 -8.07 2.21
N LYS A 219 -25.17 -8.49 3.46
CA LYS A 219 -25.53 -7.58 4.56
C LYS A 219 -24.33 -6.78 5.08
N ILE A 220 -23.12 -7.34 5.02
CA ILE A 220 -21.87 -6.67 5.41
C ILE A 220 -21.44 -5.67 4.32
N GLU A 221 -21.60 -6.03 3.06
CA GLU A 221 -21.24 -5.20 1.90
C GLU A 221 -21.99 -3.85 1.89
N SER A 222 -23.29 -3.86 2.25
CA SER A 222 -24.09 -2.63 2.36
C SER A 222 -23.60 -1.66 3.45
N LEU A 223 -23.04 -2.17 4.55
CA LEU A 223 -22.52 -1.37 5.66
C LEU A 223 -21.11 -0.82 5.35
N ILE A 224 -20.29 -1.57 4.60
CA ILE A 224 -18.94 -1.16 4.19
C ILE A 224 -19.01 -0.03 3.14
N ASN A 225 -19.95 -0.13 2.17
CA ASN A 225 -20.09 0.85 1.09
C ASN A 225 -20.50 2.25 1.58
N VAL A 226 -21.35 2.34 2.60
CA VAL A 226 -21.73 3.63 3.23
C VAL A 226 -20.55 4.22 4.04
N GLY A 227 -19.77 3.36 4.70
CA GLY A 227 -18.62 3.78 5.50
C GLY A 227 -17.40 4.23 4.70
N GLY A 228 -17.24 3.78 3.44
CA GLY A 228 -16.15 4.19 2.55
C GLY A 228 -16.29 5.65 2.07
N ARG A 229 -17.50 6.05 1.67
CA ARG A 229 -17.81 7.41 1.19
C ARG A 229 -17.57 8.49 2.26
N ILE A 230 -17.98 8.20 3.49
CA ILE A 230 -17.81 9.09 4.65
C ILE A 230 -16.32 9.24 5.04
N ARG A 231 -15.47 8.22 4.79
CA ARG A 231 -14.07 8.21 5.21
C ARG A 231 -13.14 9.09 4.37
N TYR A 232 -13.32 9.14 3.04
CA TYR A 232 -12.52 10.03 2.18
C TYR A 232 -12.71 11.51 2.55
N LEU A 233 -13.89 11.87 3.05
CA LEU A 233 -14.28 13.27 3.22
C LEU A 233 -14.34 13.72 4.66
N ASN A 234 -14.45 12.82 5.64
CA ASN A 234 -13.96 13.12 7.00
C ASN A 234 -12.44 13.39 6.98
N ALA A 235 -11.71 12.71 6.10
CA ALA A 235 -10.31 12.99 5.82
C ALA A 235 -10.08 14.38 5.18
N VAL A 236 -11.05 14.92 4.42
CA VAL A 236 -11.05 16.31 3.91
C VAL A 236 -11.61 17.31 4.92
N GLY A 237 -12.54 16.87 5.78
CA GLY A 237 -13.16 17.65 6.85
C GLY A 237 -12.16 18.04 7.93
N ASP A 238 -11.24 17.14 8.30
CA ASP A 238 -10.10 17.47 9.17
C ASP A 238 -9.13 18.46 8.51
N LEU A 239 -9.00 18.45 7.18
CA LEU A 239 -8.17 19.41 6.44
C LEU A 239 -8.74 20.84 6.42
N ARG A 240 -10.03 21.05 6.78
CA ARG A 240 -10.58 22.40 7.03
C ARG A 240 -9.81 23.14 8.12
N THR A 241 -9.30 22.41 9.11
CA THR A 241 -8.53 23.02 10.22
C THR A 241 -7.17 23.55 9.78
N GLN A 242 -6.69 23.17 8.59
CA GLN A 242 -5.38 23.58 8.06
C GLN A 242 -5.47 24.67 6.96
N GLY A 243 -6.67 25.20 6.67
CA GLY A 243 -6.85 26.38 5.81
C GLY A 243 -6.42 26.21 4.35
N LEU A 244 -6.20 24.97 3.88
CA LEU A 244 -5.33 24.75 2.72
C LEU A 244 -5.96 24.22 1.43
N GLN A 245 -7.23 23.81 1.33
CA GLN A 245 -7.75 23.39 0.02
C GLN A 245 -9.18 23.85 -0.28
N HIS A 246 -9.25 24.89 -1.10
CA HIS A 246 -10.39 25.25 -1.97
C HIS A 246 -10.39 24.41 -3.26
N GLN A 247 -9.85 23.19 -3.25
CA GLN A 247 -9.76 22.35 -4.45
C GLN A 247 -10.03 20.88 -4.09
N LEU A 248 -10.69 20.16 -5.00
CA LEU A 248 -10.88 18.71 -4.92
C LEU A 248 -10.46 18.06 -6.24
N PRO A 249 -9.97 16.80 -6.20
CA PRO A 249 -9.82 16.03 -7.42
C PRO A 249 -11.19 15.85 -8.09
N ILE A 250 -11.29 16.17 -9.38
CA ILE A 250 -12.50 15.96 -10.18
C ILE A 250 -13.02 14.53 -10.02
N PRO A 251 -12.17 13.48 -10.05
CA PRO A 251 -12.62 12.12 -9.82
C PRO A 251 -13.31 11.86 -8.48
N ALA A 252 -12.91 12.58 -7.43
CA ALA A 252 -13.52 12.43 -6.12
C ALA A 252 -14.98 12.90 -6.11
N ILE A 253 -15.26 14.00 -6.84
CA ILE A 253 -16.62 14.51 -7.03
C ILE A 253 -17.41 13.57 -7.95
N LEU A 254 -16.83 13.13 -9.07
CA LEU A 254 -17.52 12.21 -9.98
C LEU A 254 -17.87 10.86 -9.33
N ASN A 255 -17.04 10.36 -8.41
CA ASN A 255 -17.31 9.11 -7.68
C ASN A 255 -18.57 9.22 -6.78
N THR A 256 -19.07 10.43 -6.49
CA THR A 256 -20.37 10.60 -5.81
C THR A 256 -21.56 10.31 -6.71
N TYR A 257 -21.37 10.23 -8.03
CA TYR A 257 -22.42 9.91 -9.01
C TYR A 257 -22.61 8.41 -9.26
N TYR A 258 -21.80 7.54 -8.66
CA TYR A 258 -22.05 6.11 -8.73
C TYR A 258 -23.18 5.70 -7.78
N GLU A 259 -24.13 4.92 -8.30
CA GLU A 259 -25.20 4.30 -7.54
C GLU A 259 -25.40 2.87 -8.04
N ARG A 260 -25.22 1.89 -7.14
CA ARG A 260 -25.36 0.44 -7.46
C ARG A 260 -24.57 0.01 -8.70
N GLY A 261 -23.33 0.47 -8.80
CA GLY A 261 -22.44 0.14 -9.91
C GLY A 261 -22.63 0.95 -11.18
N GLU A 262 -23.68 1.75 -11.26
CA GLU A 262 -23.95 2.57 -12.43
C GLU A 262 -23.57 4.02 -12.18
N PHE A 263 -22.81 4.60 -13.11
CA PHE A 263 -22.56 6.03 -13.15
C PHE A 263 -23.86 6.77 -13.54
N LYS A 264 -24.32 7.70 -12.70
CA LYS A 264 -25.54 8.50 -12.91
C LYS A 264 -25.27 9.92 -13.39
N GLY A 265 -24.01 10.33 -13.56
CA GLY A 265 -23.62 11.69 -13.95
C GLY A 265 -23.65 11.96 -15.46
N TRP A 266 -24.54 11.31 -16.21
CA TRP A 266 -24.58 11.40 -17.68
C TRP A 266 -24.86 12.81 -18.21
N GLN A 267 -25.54 13.65 -17.44
CA GLN A 267 -25.74 15.06 -17.76
C GLN A 267 -24.43 15.83 -17.87
N LEU A 268 -23.40 15.48 -17.09
CA LEU A 268 -22.09 16.13 -17.15
C LEU A 268 -21.38 15.77 -18.46
N ILE A 269 -21.47 14.49 -18.85
CA ILE A 269 -20.88 13.98 -20.10
C ILE A 269 -21.61 14.55 -21.31
N ALA A 270 -22.95 14.60 -21.27
CA ALA A 270 -23.78 15.17 -22.32
C ALA A 270 -23.51 16.66 -22.52
N TYR A 271 -23.43 17.44 -21.44
CA TYR A 271 -23.07 18.86 -21.51
C TYR A 271 -21.68 19.04 -22.11
N ASN A 272 -20.70 18.26 -21.62
CA ASN A 272 -19.34 18.33 -22.13
C ASN A 272 -19.27 18.01 -23.63
N LEU A 273 -19.97 16.95 -24.07
CA LEU A 273 -20.06 16.54 -25.47
C LEU A 273 -20.68 17.65 -26.35
N ASP A 274 -21.78 18.27 -25.90
CA ASP A 274 -22.43 19.37 -26.61
C ASP A 274 -21.52 20.60 -26.79
N LYS A 275 -20.68 20.91 -25.79
CA LYS A 275 -19.84 22.10 -25.80
C LYS A 275 -18.49 21.95 -26.49
N THR A 276 -17.97 20.72 -26.58
CA THR A 276 -16.61 20.51 -27.08
C THR A 276 -16.54 19.88 -28.46
N ASN A 277 -17.60 19.19 -28.91
CA ASN A 277 -17.61 18.52 -30.19
C ASN A 277 -18.53 19.21 -31.20
N SER A 278 -18.15 19.12 -32.48
CA SER A 278 -19.02 19.51 -33.60
C SER A 278 -20.06 18.42 -33.83
N ILE A 279 -21.03 18.30 -32.93
CA ILE A 279 -22.17 17.38 -33.08
C ILE A 279 -23.23 17.98 -34.00
N SER A 280 -24.08 17.11 -34.59
CA SER A 280 -25.20 17.56 -35.39
C SER A 280 -26.21 18.34 -34.53
N GLN A 281 -26.94 19.27 -35.15
CA GLN A 281 -28.00 20.01 -34.46
C GLN A 281 -29.03 19.07 -33.80
N THR A 282 -29.41 18.00 -34.49
CA THR A 282 -30.34 16.99 -33.96
C THR A 282 -29.79 16.29 -32.72
N HIS A 283 -28.50 15.98 -32.67
CA HIS A 283 -27.87 15.42 -31.47
C HIS A 283 -27.80 16.44 -30.33
N SER A 284 -27.46 17.70 -30.62
CA SER A 284 -27.46 18.77 -29.62
C SER A 284 -28.83 18.93 -28.96
N GLU A 285 -29.91 18.94 -29.75
CA GLU A 285 -31.28 19.00 -29.25
C GLU A 285 -31.67 17.79 -28.38
N GLN A 286 -31.08 16.61 -28.62
CA GLN A 286 -31.28 15.43 -27.78
C GLN A 286 -30.45 15.50 -26.49
N LEU A 287 -29.19 15.94 -26.56
CA LEU A 287 -28.33 16.09 -25.38
C LEU A 287 -28.86 17.14 -24.41
N GLN A 288 -29.41 18.25 -24.92
CA GLN A 288 -30.07 19.29 -24.10
C GLN A 288 -31.24 18.73 -23.26
N LYS A 289 -31.86 17.63 -23.68
CA LYS A 289 -32.91 16.94 -22.88
C LYS A 289 -32.33 16.11 -21.74
N ILE A 290 -31.03 15.79 -21.77
CA ILE A 290 -30.33 15.02 -20.74
C ILE A 290 -29.82 15.96 -19.65
N TYR A 291 -29.18 17.07 -20.03
CA TYR A 291 -28.73 18.07 -19.08
C TYR A 291 -29.76 19.19 -18.94
N ASP A 292 -30.71 19.01 -18.02
CA ASP A 292 -31.65 20.05 -17.59
C ASP A 292 -31.22 20.62 -16.23
N PHE A 293 -29.97 21.05 -16.13
CA PHE A 293 -29.48 21.77 -14.96
C PHE A 293 -29.33 23.26 -15.25
N HIS A 294 -29.50 24.07 -14.21
CA HIS A 294 -29.29 25.51 -14.30
C HIS A 294 -27.83 25.78 -14.67
N ILE A 295 -27.61 26.48 -15.78
CA ILE A 295 -26.28 27.00 -16.11
C ILE A 295 -26.03 28.13 -15.12
N ASP A 296 -25.17 27.85 -14.15
CA ASP A 296 -24.76 28.81 -13.14
C ASP A 296 -23.40 29.40 -13.54
N ASP A 297 -23.30 30.72 -13.63
CA ASP A 297 -22.04 31.42 -13.97
C ASP A 297 -21.05 31.47 -12.79
N THR A 298 -21.12 30.49 -11.89
CA THR A 298 -20.20 30.37 -10.76
C THR A 298 -18.78 30.03 -11.22
N GLU A 299 -17.79 30.67 -10.60
CA GLU A 299 -16.38 30.40 -10.85
C GLU A 299 -15.90 29.09 -10.19
N THR A 300 -16.67 28.55 -9.23
CA THR A 300 -16.31 27.42 -8.38
C THR A 300 -17.38 26.32 -8.42
N VAL A 301 -16.99 25.10 -8.07
CA VAL A 301 -17.90 23.96 -7.89
C VAL A 301 -18.34 23.89 -6.44
N THR A 302 -19.63 23.98 -6.13
CA THR A 302 -20.07 23.90 -4.73
C THR A 302 -20.46 22.47 -4.37
N VAL A 303 -19.86 21.95 -3.31
CA VAL A 303 -20.11 20.60 -2.79
C VAL A 303 -20.59 20.65 -1.34
N ASN A 304 -21.27 19.61 -0.90
CA ASN A 304 -21.62 19.47 0.51
C ASN A 304 -20.42 18.92 1.32
N LYS A 305 -20.60 18.74 2.64
CA LYS A 305 -19.57 18.14 3.52
C LYS A 305 -19.17 16.70 3.14
N ASN A 306 -20.01 16.02 2.37
CA ASN A 306 -19.76 14.69 1.81
C ASN A 306 -19.26 14.79 0.35
N GLY A 307 -18.81 15.97 -0.11
CA GLY A 307 -18.22 16.15 -1.43
C GLY A 307 -19.19 15.95 -2.59
N GLU A 308 -20.48 15.77 -2.28
CA GLU A 308 -21.54 15.62 -3.27
C GLU A 308 -21.87 17.00 -3.83
N LEU A 309 -22.03 17.08 -5.15
CA LEU A 309 -22.29 18.34 -5.84
C LEU A 309 -23.64 18.97 -5.38
N ILE A 310 -23.63 20.26 -5.06
CA ILE A 310 -24.80 21.09 -4.76
C ILE A 310 -25.13 22.03 -5.93
N ARG A 311 -24.10 22.63 -6.56
CA ARG A 311 -24.22 23.50 -7.74
C ARG A 311 -22.89 23.58 -8.50
N GLY A 312 -22.95 24.02 -9.75
CA GLY A 312 -21.78 24.19 -10.61
C GLY A 312 -21.54 23.00 -11.56
N GLU A 313 -22.61 22.32 -11.96
CA GLU A 313 -22.60 21.18 -12.90
C GLU A 313 -21.95 21.57 -14.24
N ASN A 314 -22.31 22.71 -14.82
CA ASN A 314 -21.69 23.24 -16.04
C ASN A 314 -20.20 23.48 -15.86
N ARG A 315 -19.79 24.02 -14.70
CA ARG A 315 -18.38 24.27 -14.40
C ARG A 315 -17.62 22.95 -14.32
N LEU A 316 -18.11 22.01 -13.52
CA LEU A 316 -17.52 20.67 -13.40
C LEU A 316 -17.44 19.97 -14.76
N ALA A 317 -18.52 20.02 -15.54
CA ALA A 317 -18.57 19.45 -16.89
C ALA A 317 -17.56 20.10 -17.84
N THR A 318 -17.35 21.41 -17.74
CA THR A 318 -16.34 22.13 -18.54
C THR A 318 -14.92 21.75 -18.10
N GLU A 319 -14.68 21.66 -16.79
CA GLU A 319 -13.39 21.27 -16.22
C GLU A 319 -12.99 19.83 -16.57
N LEU A 320 -13.94 18.92 -16.81
CA LEU A 320 -13.62 17.57 -17.30
C LEU A 320 -12.79 17.58 -18.59
N SER A 321 -12.99 18.59 -19.45
CA SER A 321 -12.20 18.76 -20.67
C SER A 321 -10.87 19.45 -20.44
N SER A 322 -10.66 20.10 -19.29
CA SER A 322 -9.39 20.73 -18.97
C SER A 322 -8.33 19.67 -18.67
N ASN A 323 -7.04 20.04 -18.70
CA ASN A 323 -5.97 19.14 -18.26
C ASN A 323 -5.78 19.20 -16.72
N ASN A 324 -6.69 19.84 -15.99
CA ASN A 324 -6.60 19.98 -14.55
C ASN A 324 -7.31 18.83 -13.85
N VAL A 325 -6.58 18.03 -13.07
CA VAL A 325 -7.17 16.96 -12.24
C VAL A 325 -7.92 17.52 -11.03
N MET A 326 -7.60 18.77 -10.65
CA MET A 326 -8.16 19.46 -9.49
C MET A 326 -9.11 20.56 -9.96
N THR A 327 -10.27 20.68 -9.32
CA THR A 327 -11.21 21.78 -9.54
C THR A 327 -11.33 22.63 -8.28
N PRO A 328 -11.42 23.97 -8.40
CA PRO A 328 -11.80 24.84 -7.29
C PRO A 328 -13.17 24.47 -6.74
N ILE A 329 -13.30 24.47 -5.41
CA ILE A 329 -14.54 24.15 -4.71
C ILE A 329 -14.92 25.14 -3.60
N GLU A 330 -16.23 25.26 -3.40
CA GLU A 330 -16.85 25.83 -2.21
C GLU A 330 -17.57 24.74 -1.43
N ILE A 331 -17.52 24.78 -0.10
CA ILE A 331 -18.22 23.78 0.71
C ILE A 331 -19.37 24.45 1.45
N GLU A 332 -20.60 24.05 1.13
CA GLU A 332 -21.81 24.55 1.75
C GLU A 332 -22.59 23.44 2.47
N SER A 333 -23.50 23.82 3.37
CA SER A 333 -24.51 22.90 3.88
C SER A 333 -25.68 22.88 2.90
N GLY A 334 -25.93 21.74 2.28
CA GLY A 334 -27.04 21.58 1.34
C GLY A 334 -27.26 20.12 0.98
N GLU A 335 -28.46 19.85 0.47
CA GLU A 335 -28.75 18.58 -0.19
C GLU A 335 -28.06 18.56 -1.56
N PRO A 336 -27.50 17.42 -1.98
CA PRO A 336 -26.88 17.31 -3.29
C PRO A 336 -27.89 17.48 -4.42
N THR A 337 -27.44 17.99 -5.56
CA THR A 337 -28.27 18.08 -6.76
C THR A 337 -28.73 16.68 -7.13
N LYS A 338 -30.03 16.53 -7.35
CA LYS A 338 -30.59 15.27 -7.84
C LYS A 338 -29.98 14.97 -9.21
N THR A 339 -29.45 13.77 -9.36
CA THR A 339 -28.96 13.30 -10.66
C THR A 339 -30.15 13.12 -11.60
N ALA A 340 -30.00 13.56 -12.86
CA ALA A 340 -30.95 13.21 -13.89
C ALA A 340 -30.96 11.68 -14.05
N THR A 341 -32.13 11.06 -13.96
CA THR A 341 -32.28 9.60 -14.02
C THR A 341 -32.21 9.05 -15.45
N THR A 342 -32.06 9.92 -16.45
CA THR A 342 -32.13 9.55 -17.85
C THR A 342 -30.85 8.80 -18.28
N SER A 343 -30.95 7.47 -18.34
CA SER A 343 -29.89 6.61 -18.87
C SER A 343 -29.66 6.88 -20.38
N PRO A 344 -28.41 6.86 -20.87
CA PRO A 344 -28.08 6.98 -22.29
C PRO A 344 -28.74 5.91 -23.17
N LEU A 345 -29.17 4.79 -22.57
CA LEU A 345 -29.81 3.67 -23.25
C LEU A 345 -31.16 4.03 -23.89
N ASN A 346 -31.72 5.19 -23.59
CA ASN A 346 -32.98 5.66 -24.17
C ASN A 346 -32.80 6.60 -25.38
N LEU A 347 -31.56 6.80 -25.86
CA LEU A 347 -31.25 7.65 -27.00
C LEU A 347 -31.14 6.86 -28.31
N ASP A 348 -30.99 7.59 -29.41
CA ASP A 348 -30.52 7.00 -30.67
C ASP A 348 -29.18 6.28 -30.45
N SER A 349 -29.03 5.09 -31.06
CA SER A 349 -27.87 4.23 -30.82
C SER A 349 -26.54 4.93 -31.12
N GLY A 350 -26.49 5.77 -32.15
CA GLY A 350 -25.27 6.52 -32.49
C GLY A 350 -24.92 7.57 -31.44
N LEU A 351 -25.92 8.23 -30.83
CA LEU A 351 -25.68 9.18 -29.76
C LEU A 351 -25.27 8.50 -28.45
N SER A 352 -25.86 7.34 -28.14
CA SER A 352 -25.46 6.53 -26.98
C SER A 352 -24.00 6.11 -27.06
N GLU A 353 -23.54 5.65 -28.22
CA GLU A 353 -22.14 5.28 -28.46
C GLU A 353 -21.20 6.49 -28.24
N LEU A 354 -21.52 7.64 -28.81
CA LEU A 354 -20.73 8.87 -28.62
C LEU A 354 -20.64 9.31 -27.15
N LEU A 355 -21.71 9.16 -26.37
CA LEU A 355 -21.69 9.46 -24.94
C LEU A 355 -20.81 8.50 -24.16
N ILE A 356 -20.86 7.21 -24.48
CA ILE A 356 -20.05 6.18 -23.84
C ILE A 356 -18.56 6.42 -24.14
N GLU A 357 -18.22 6.65 -25.41
CA GLU A 357 -16.85 6.98 -25.84
C GLU A 357 -16.34 8.25 -25.13
N ARG A 358 -17.17 9.30 -25.09
CA ARG A 358 -16.81 10.54 -24.40
C ARG A 358 -16.61 10.33 -22.91
N LYS A 359 -17.45 9.52 -22.25
CA LYS A 359 -17.24 9.15 -20.84
C LYS A 359 -15.88 8.48 -20.66
N HIS A 360 -15.57 7.49 -21.50
CA HIS A 360 -14.30 6.76 -21.42
C HIS A 360 -13.09 7.69 -21.58
N GLU A 361 -13.10 8.58 -22.57
CA GLU A 361 -12.05 9.57 -22.77
C GLU A 361 -11.85 10.46 -21.54
N LEU A 362 -12.93 11.07 -21.05
CA LEU A 362 -12.88 11.96 -19.89
C LEU A 362 -12.41 11.22 -18.63
N PHE A 363 -12.81 9.97 -18.44
CA PHE A 363 -12.46 9.18 -17.26
C PHE A 363 -10.99 8.76 -17.27
N LYS A 364 -10.45 8.35 -18.43
CA LYS A 364 -9.00 8.12 -18.59
C LYS A 364 -8.22 9.37 -18.25
N LYS A 365 -8.59 10.48 -18.91
CA LYS A 365 -7.92 11.78 -18.80
C LYS A 365 -7.89 12.30 -17.38
N ASN A 366 -9.00 12.21 -16.64
CA ASN A 366 -9.10 12.77 -15.30
C ASN A 366 -8.62 11.81 -14.20
N GLY A 367 -8.19 10.58 -14.52
CA GLY A 367 -7.74 9.61 -13.53
C GLY A 367 -8.87 8.90 -12.77
N MET A 368 -10.06 8.78 -13.37
CA MET A 368 -11.18 8.00 -12.81
C MET A 368 -10.91 6.49 -12.87
N TYR A 369 -10.26 6.01 -13.93
CA TYR A 369 -9.91 4.60 -14.07
C TYR A 369 -8.64 4.26 -13.31
N PHE A 370 -8.65 3.12 -12.65
CA PHE A 370 -7.46 2.55 -12.01
C PHE A 370 -6.70 1.68 -13.00
N TYR A 371 -5.39 1.74 -12.93
CA TYR A 371 -4.50 1.04 -13.83
C TYR A 371 -3.91 -0.16 -13.11
N VAL A 372 -4.05 -1.33 -13.74
CA VAL A 372 -3.31 -2.54 -13.36
C VAL A 372 -2.23 -2.76 -14.40
N VAL A 373 -0.98 -2.81 -13.98
CA VAL A 373 0.15 -3.22 -14.83
C VAL A 373 0.58 -4.61 -14.42
N LEU A 374 0.41 -5.58 -15.32
CA LEU A 374 0.95 -6.92 -15.18
C LEU A 374 2.37 -6.93 -15.73
N TRP A 375 3.30 -7.37 -14.88
CA TRP A 375 4.72 -7.30 -15.18
C TRP A 375 5.20 -8.51 -16.01
N PRO A 376 6.29 -8.37 -16.78
CA PRO A 376 6.77 -9.42 -17.66
C PRO A 376 7.01 -10.79 -17.00
N PRO A 377 7.46 -10.91 -15.73
CA PRO A 377 7.58 -12.21 -15.07
C PRO A 377 6.28 -13.04 -15.01
N ALA A 378 5.12 -12.40 -15.17
CA ALA A 378 3.81 -13.05 -15.18
C ALA A 378 3.23 -13.24 -16.58
N ARG A 379 3.99 -12.95 -17.65
CA ARG A 379 3.53 -12.96 -19.05
C ARG A 379 2.84 -14.25 -19.46
N HIS A 380 3.37 -15.40 -19.03
CA HIS A 380 2.83 -16.72 -19.35
C HIS A 380 1.46 -17.00 -18.72
N ILE A 381 1.00 -16.17 -17.78
CA ILE A 381 -0.28 -16.31 -17.08
C ILE A 381 -1.13 -15.02 -17.12
N PHE A 382 -0.85 -14.07 -18.01
CA PHE A 382 -1.60 -12.82 -18.10
C PHE A 382 -3.10 -13.03 -18.28
N ASP A 383 -3.51 -13.94 -19.17
CA ASP A 383 -4.93 -14.21 -19.43
C ASP A 383 -5.65 -14.72 -18.18
N GLU A 384 -4.98 -15.57 -17.38
CA GLU A 384 -5.54 -16.11 -16.15
C GLU A 384 -5.66 -15.05 -15.04
N ILE A 385 -4.68 -14.13 -14.96
CA ILE A 385 -4.75 -13.00 -14.03
C ILE A 385 -5.87 -12.05 -14.45
N VAL A 386 -5.98 -11.71 -15.73
CA VAL A 386 -7.08 -10.87 -16.26
C VAL A 386 -8.43 -11.49 -15.94
N GLU A 387 -8.59 -12.79 -16.20
CA GLU A 387 -9.85 -13.49 -15.93
C GLU A 387 -10.19 -13.49 -14.45
N TYR A 388 -9.19 -13.62 -13.57
CA TYR A 388 -9.38 -13.49 -12.14
C TYR A 388 -9.81 -12.07 -11.72
N ILE A 389 -9.21 -11.03 -12.31
CA ILE A 389 -9.56 -9.63 -12.04
C ILE A 389 -10.99 -9.33 -12.51
N ARG A 390 -11.41 -9.83 -13.68
CA ARG A 390 -12.78 -9.66 -14.21
C ARG A 390 -13.86 -10.23 -13.30
N HIS A 391 -13.54 -11.27 -12.55
CA HIS A 391 -14.45 -11.91 -11.60
C HIS A 391 -14.32 -11.35 -10.18
N TYR A 392 -13.45 -10.35 -9.97
CA TYR A 392 -13.28 -9.73 -8.67
C TYR A 392 -14.43 -8.75 -8.39
N THR A 393 -15.15 -8.96 -7.28
CA THR A 393 -16.33 -8.15 -6.94
C THR A 393 -16.00 -6.65 -6.88
N GLY A 394 -16.85 -5.84 -7.49
CA GLY A 394 -16.73 -4.37 -7.49
C GLY A 394 -15.70 -3.81 -8.47
N VAL A 395 -15.19 -4.64 -9.40
CA VAL A 395 -14.24 -4.25 -10.44
C VAL A 395 -14.84 -4.52 -11.82
N ASN A 396 -14.95 -3.48 -12.64
CA ASN A 396 -15.33 -3.62 -14.04
C ASN A 396 -14.09 -3.37 -14.92
N THR A 397 -13.65 -4.38 -15.67
CA THR A 397 -12.54 -4.21 -16.63
C THR A 397 -13.09 -3.52 -17.88
N VAL A 398 -12.63 -2.30 -18.13
CA VAL A 398 -13.07 -1.47 -19.26
C VAL A 398 -12.24 -1.72 -20.50
N GLU A 399 -10.94 -1.89 -20.31
CA GLU A 399 -9.98 -1.98 -21.40
C GLU A 399 -8.78 -2.82 -20.99
N GLN A 400 -8.17 -3.45 -21.98
CA GLN A 400 -6.95 -4.22 -21.83
C GLN A 400 -6.07 -3.95 -23.05
N VAL A 401 -4.81 -3.59 -22.81
CA VAL A 401 -3.84 -3.32 -23.87
C VAL A 401 -2.51 -3.98 -23.52
N ASP A 402 -1.91 -4.65 -24.51
CA ASP A 402 -0.54 -5.16 -24.43
C ASP A 402 0.40 -4.09 -24.97
N TYR A 403 1.45 -3.77 -24.20
CA TYR A 403 2.50 -2.84 -24.62
C TYR A 403 3.80 -3.60 -24.80
N GLU A 404 4.60 -3.18 -25.79
CA GLU A 404 5.97 -3.66 -26.01
C GLU A 404 6.95 -2.49 -25.88
N ILE A 405 7.47 -2.29 -24.67
CA ILE A 405 8.43 -1.24 -24.35
C ILE A 405 9.83 -1.80 -24.60
N GLN A 406 10.37 -1.60 -25.80
CA GLN A 406 11.68 -2.13 -26.20
C GLN A 406 12.84 -1.30 -25.64
N ASP A 407 12.73 0.02 -25.73
CA ASP A 407 13.71 0.97 -25.21
C ASP A 407 13.12 1.74 -24.03
N GLY A 408 13.93 2.03 -23.00
CA GLY A 408 13.49 2.85 -21.88
C GLY A 408 12.55 2.16 -20.88
N PHE A 409 12.49 0.83 -20.83
CA PHE A 409 11.65 0.11 -19.86
C PHE A 409 11.98 0.50 -18.40
N ASP A 410 13.27 0.66 -18.09
CA ASP A 410 13.69 1.11 -16.76
C ASP A 410 13.23 2.54 -16.46
N GLU A 411 13.30 3.44 -17.46
CA GLU A 411 12.79 4.81 -17.38
C GLU A 411 11.28 4.79 -17.09
N PHE A 412 10.52 4.01 -17.85
CA PHE A 412 9.09 3.80 -17.64
C PHE A 412 8.78 3.33 -16.22
N VAL A 413 9.52 2.35 -15.70
CA VAL A 413 9.32 1.88 -14.32
C VAL A 413 9.64 2.98 -13.32
N ARG A 414 10.75 3.73 -13.47
CA ARG A 414 11.09 4.86 -12.59
C ARG A 414 9.99 5.91 -12.60
N GLU A 415 9.58 6.36 -13.79
CA GLU A 415 8.55 7.37 -14.00
C GLU A 415 7.22 6.94 -13.39
N LEU A 416 6.79 5.69 -13.61
CA LEU A 416 5.55 5.16 -13.03
C LEU A 416 5.52 5.31 -11.50
N TYR A 417 6.65 5.11 -10.83
CA TYR A 417 6.75 5.20 -9.38
C TYR A 417 7.00 6.61 -8.83
N THR A 418 7.28 7.62 -9.67
CA THR A 418 7.43 9.01 -9.21
C THR A 418 6.15 9.58 -8.59
N ALA A 419 4.98 9.07 -8.98
CA ALA A 419 3.70 9.44 -8.37
C ALA A 419 3.51 8.86 -6.96
N ASP A 420 4.28 7.83 -6.59
CA ASP A 420 4.21 7.20 -5.27
C ASP A 420 5.34 7.74 -4.37
N HIS A 421 4.99 8.72 -3.53
CA HIS A 421 5.89 9.34 -2.56
C HIS A 421 6.53 8.36 -1.54
N ARG A 422 6.06 7.11 -1.47
CA ARG A 422 6.60 6.07 -0.58
C ARG A 422 7.75 5.29 -1.22
N SER A 423 7.86 5.35 -2.54
CA SER A 423 8.85 4.58 -3.28
C SER A 423 10.22 5.23 -3.12
N ARG A 424 11.13 4.53 -2.43
CA ARG A 424 12.53 4.91 -2.33
C ARG A 424 13.27 4.40 -3.56
N ASP A 425 14.24 5.15 -4.06
CA ASP A 425 15.00 4.81 -5.28
C ASP A 425 15.49 3.36 -5.28
N TRP A 426 16.05 2.87 -4.16
CA TRP A 426 16.54 1.50 -4.07
C TRP A 426 15.44 0.43 -4.23
N ILE A 427 14.19 0.70 -3.85
CA ILE A 427 13.04 -0.21 -4.06
C ILE A 427 12.72 -0.28 -5.55
N ILE A 428 12.72 0.88 -6.21
CA ILE A 428 12.48 0.98 -7.65
C ILE A 428 13.59 0.25 -8.41
N GLU A 429 14.86 0.49 -8.06
CA GLU A 429 16.01 -0.19 -8.68
C GLU A 429 16.01 -1.70 -8.43
N LYS A 430 15.66 -2.14 -7.21
CA LYS A 430 15.45 -3.57 -6.92
C LYS A 430 14.39 -4.13 -7.86
N LYS A 431 13.26 -3.45 -7.97
CA LYS A 431 12.17 -3.87 -8.84
C LYS A 431 12.61 -3.97 -10.29
N ILE A 432 13.28 -2.96 -10.83
CA ILE A 432 13.83 -2.96 -12.20
C ILE A 432 14.68 -4.21 -12.44
N ARG A 433 15.62 -4.52 -11.55
CA ARG A 433 16.47 -5.73 -11.65
C ARG A 433 15.66 -7.04 -11.64
N THR A 434 14.58 -7.10 -10.86
CA THR A 434 13.70 -8.28 -10.84
C THR A 434 12.87 -8.44 -12.12
N LEU A 435 12.67 -7.35 -12.85
CA LEU A 435 11.94 -7.32 -14.13
C LEU A 435 12.86 -7.53 -15.34
N GLU A 436 14.13 -7.10 -15.24
CA GLU A 436 15.17 -7.08 -16.29
C GLU A 436 15.34 -8.40 -17.10
N PRO A 437 15.23 -9.61 -16.53
CA PRO A 437 15.36 -10.84 -17.30
C PRO A 437 14.26 -11.05 -18.36
N ASN A 438 13.17 -10.28 -18.28
CA ASN A 438 11.97 -10.45 -19.07
C ASN A 438 11.60 -9.12 -19.75
N ILE A 439 12.23 -8.79 -20.88
CA ILE A 439 12.10 -7.45 -21.46
C ILE A 439 10.71 -7.19 -22.07
N GLY A 440 10.15 -6.04 -21.71
CA GLY A 440 9.35 -5.14 -22.56
C GLY A 440 7.86 -5.41 -22.69
N LYS A 441 7.39 -6.65 -22.56
CA LYS A 441 5.96 -6.94 -22.72
C LYS A 441 5.19 -6.82 -21.40
N ILE A 442 4.47 -5.71 -21.22
CA ILE A 442 3.51 -5.53 -20.13
C ILE A 442 2.08 -5.67 -20.64
N ARG A 443 1.16 -5.96 -19.72
CA ARG A 443 -0.28 -5.84 -19.98
C ARG A 443 -0.88 -4.84 -19.02
N VAL A 444 -1.58 -3.86 -19.56
CA VAL A 444 -2.29 -2.86 -18.78
C VAL A 444 -3.78 -3.13 -18.85
N LEU A 445 -4.45 -3.11 -17.69
CA LEU A 445 -5.90 -3.12 -17.59
C LEU A 445 -6.38 -1.80 -17.01
N LEU A 446 -7.46 -1.27 -17.56
CA LEU A 446 -8.19 -0.14 -17.01
C LEU A 446 -9.42 -0.64 -16.27
N LEU A 447 -9.51 -0.28 -15.00
CA LEU A 447 -10.57 -0.69 -14.11
C LEU A 447 -11.48 0.48 -13.77
N ASP A 448 -12.78 0.28 -13.96
CA ASP A 448 -13.85 1.12 -13.44
C ASP A 448 -14.28 0.54 -12.08
N LEU A 449 -14.02 1.29 -11.01
CA LEU A 449 -14.35 0.89 -9.65
C LEU A 449 -15.61 1.61 -9.20
N GLU A 450 -16.67 0.84 -8.99
CA GLU A 450 -18.01 1.34 -8.63
C GLU A 450 -18.04 2.16 -7.34
N ASN A 451 -17.04 1.94 -6.48
CA ASN A 451 -16.72 2.75 -5.32
C ASN A 451 -15.26 2.47 -4.97
N SER A 452 -14.36 3.39 -5.33
CA SER A 452 -12.94 3.23 -5.05
C SER A 452 -12.59 3.10 -3.56
N GLN A 453 -13.53 3.40 -2.64
CA GLN A 453 -13.37 3.34 -1.18
C GLN A 453 -12.00 3.85 -0.73
N MET A 454 -11.81 5.16 -0.87
CA MET A 454 -10.53 5.79 -0.52
C MET A 454 -10.35 5.87 1.00
N ALA A 455 -9.26 5.29 1.52
CA ALA A 455 -8.89 5.35 2.93
C ALA A 455 -7.71 6.30 3.17
N LYS A 456 -7.78 7.09 4.25
CA LYS A 456 -6.67 7.90 4.77
C LYS A 456 -6.08 7.17 5.97
N LYS A 457 -5.07 6.34 5.80
CA LYS A 457 -4.40 5.65 6.92
C LYS A 457 -2.99 6.19 7.04
N LEU A 458 -2.81 7.26 7.83
CA LEU A 458 -1.51 7.88 8.15
C LEU A 458 -0.68 8.43 6.98
N GLU A 459 -1.18 8.32 5.74
CA GLU A 459 -0.52 8.78 4.53
C GLU A 459 -0.94 10.21 4.14
N PRO A 460 -0.07 10.95 3.43
CA PRO A 460 -0.40 12.26 2.88
C PRO A 460 -1.56 12.19 1.88
N GLU A 461 -1.67 11.10 1.13
CA GLU A 461 -2.70 10.90 0.11
C GLU A 461 -3.60 9.70 0.44
N PRO A 462 -4.92 9.79 0.20
CA PRO A 462 -5.82 8.64 0.30
C PRO A 462 -5.49 7.57 -0.74
N TYR A 463 -5.71 6.30 -0.41
CA TYR A 463 -5.54 5.17 -1.33
C TYR A 463 -6.83 4.34 -1.43
N SER A 464 -7.05 3.69 -2.57
CA SER A 464 -8.19 2.80 -2.79
C SER A 464 -7.99 1.50 -2.02
N VAL A 465 -8.94 1.21 -1.13
CA VAL A 465 -8.95 -0.07 -0.40
C VAL A 465 -9.18 -1.24 -1.36
N VAL A 466 -10.04 -1.04 -2.38
CA VAL A 466 -10.38 -2.06 -3.38
C VAL A 466 -9.16 -2.46 -4.21
N THR A 467 -8.39 -1.49 -4.72
CA THR A 467 -7.19 -1.82 -5.53
C THR A 467 -6.12 -2.53 -4.71
N ARG A 468 -5.91 -2.14 -3.46
CA ARG A 468 -4.97 -2.83 -2.57
C ARG A 468 -5.38 -4.28 -2.33
N GLU A 469 -6.66 -4.51 -2.05
CA GLU A 469 -7.18 -5.87 -1.84
C GLU A 469 -7.07 -6.72 -3.10
N LEU A 470 -7.38 -6.15 -4.26
CA LEU A 470 -7.20 -6.81 -5.56
C LEU A 470 -5.73 -7.20 -5.79
N LYS A 471 -4.80 -6.28 -5.54
CA LYS A 471 -3.35 -6.48 -5.66
C LYS A 471 -2.86 -7.61 -4.76
N ASP A 472 -3.28 -7.60 -3.49
CA ASP A 472 -2.95 -8.63 -2.51
C ASP A 472 -3.54 -10.00 -2.89
N ALA A 473 -4.79 -10.02 -3.36
CA ALA A 473 -5.47 -11.23 -3.80
C ALA A 473 -4.77 -11.86 -5.01
N CYS A 474 -4.38 -11.05 -6.00
CA CYS A 474 -3.60 -11.51 -7.15
C CYS A 474 -2.25 -12.09 -6.71
N ARG A 475 -1.51 -11.38 -5.85
CA ARG A 475 -0.22 -11.87 -5.31
C ARG A 475 -0.35 -13.20 -4.60
N LYS A 476 -1.31 -13.31 -3.70
CA LYS A 476 -1.57 -14.55 -2.96
C LYS A 476 -1.89 -15.71 -3.91
N LYS A 477 -2.73 -15.48 -4.92
CA LYS A 477 -3.19 -16.52 -5.85
C LYS A 477 -2.10 -16.98 -6.82
N PHE A 478 -1.27 -16.07 -7.32
CA PHE A 478 -0.39 -16.36 -8.46
C PHE A 478 1.10 -16.43 -8.11
N ARG A 479 1.53 -16.06 -6.90
CA ARG A 479 2.97 -16.04 -6.52
C ARG A 479 3.71 -17.34 -6.79
N GLU A 480 3.09 -18.50 -6.54
CA GLU A 480 3.74 -19.82 -6.69
C GLU A 480 3.96 -20.20 -8.16
N ARG A 481 3.37 -19.45 -9.10
CA ARG A 481 3.46 -19.68 -10.54
C ARG A 481 4.44 -18.74 -11.23
N ILE A 482 5.06 -17.82 -10.47
CA ILE A 482 6.06 -16.89 -10.96
C ILE A 482 7.44 -17.46 -10.60
N ASN A 483 8.24 -17.73 -11.62
CA ASN A 483 9.63 -18.15 -11.42
C ASN A 483 10.39 -17.04 -10.71
N SER A 484 11.07 -17.37 -9.61
CA SER A 484 11.77 -16.38 -8.78
C SER A 484 10.85 -15.23 -8.36
N TYR A 485 9.64 -15.56 -7.87
CA TYR A 485 8.74 -14.56 -7.34
C TYR A 485 9.45 -13.70 -6.29
N GLU A 486 9.52 -12.41 -6.56
CA GLU A 486 9.89 -11.40 -5.60
C GLU A 486 8.66 -10.54 -5.32
N TYR A 487 8.52 -10.11 -4.08
CA TYR A 487 7.45 -9.18 -3.74
C TYR A 487 7.55 -7.95 -4.67
N ASP A 488 6.45 -7.63 -5.35
CA ASP A 488 6.30 -6.58 -6.38
C ASP A 488 6.61 -6.92 -7.85
N ASN A 489 7.14 -8.10 -8.20
CA ASN A 489 7.46 -8.43 -9.61
C ASN A 489 6.32 -9.05 -10.44
N LEU A 490 5.11 -9.15 -9.86
CA LEU A 490 3.92 -9.74 -10.50
C LEU A 490 2.95 -8.68 -11.07
N ILE A 491 2.54 -7.75 -10.22
CA ILE A 491 1.44 -6.80 -10.49
C ILE A 491 1.70 -5.47 -9.79
N HIS A 492 1.48 -4.38 -10.51
CA HIS A 492 1.30 -3.03 -9.98
C HIS A 492 -0.15 -2.61 -10.16
N VAL A 493 -0.69 -1.90 -9.18
CA VAL A 493 -2.03 -1.29 -9.27
C VAL A 493 -1.90 0.12 -8.75
N SER A 494 -2.46 1.09 -9.46
CA SER A 494 -2.50 2.47 -9.00
C SER A 494 -3.36 2.60 -7.73
N ASP A 495 -2.93 3.50 -6.85
CA ASP A 495 -3.52 3.60 -5.51
C ASP A 495 -4.57 4.71 -5.40
N ASN A 496 -4.48 5.76 -6.21
CA ASN A 496 -5.34 6.94 -6.08
C ASN A 496 -5.50 7.68 -7.40
N TYR A 497 -6.39 8.68 -7.42
CA TYR A 497 -6.72 9.44 -8.63
C TYR A 497 -5.52 10.18 -9.25
N ARG A 498 -4.58 10.66 -8.43
CA ARG A 498 -3.37 11.32 -8.92
C ARG A 498 -2.46 10.31 -9.62
N HIS A 499 -2.26 9.15 -9.00
CA HIS A 499 -1.51 8.04 -9.57
C HIS A 499 -2.16 7.54 -10.87
N ASN A 500 -3.50 7.49 -10.93
CA ASN A 500 -4.24 7.13 -12.14
C ASN A 500 -3.96 8.11 -13.28
N HIS A 501 -4.05 9.42 -13.02
CA HIS A 501 -3.77 10.45 -14.02
C HIS A 501 -2.31 10.42 -14.50
N HIS A 502 -1.37 10.26 -13.56
CA HIS A 502 0.05 10.12 -13.89
C HIS A 502 0.31 8.91 -14.77
N THR A 503 -0.28 7.75 -14.43
CA THR A 503 -0.14 6.52 -15.23
C THR A 503 -0.74 6.69 -16.62
N TYR A 504 -1.87 7.39 -16.74
CA TYR A 504 -2.47 7.72 -18.05
C TYR A 504 -1.53 8.57 -18.91
N GLN A 505 -0.96 9.63 -18.36
CA GLN A 505 -0.01 10.50 -19.06
C GLN A 505 1.21 9.70 -19.53
N LEU A 506 1.79 8.93 -18.62
CA LEU A 506 2.94 8.09 -18.89
C LEU A 506 2.65 7.09 -20.02
N LEU A 507 1.53 6.38 -19.98
CA LEU A 507 1.22 5.39 -21.02
C LEU A 507 1.07 6.03 -22.41
N ASN A 508 0.53 7.25 -22.51
CA ASN A 508 0.42 7.97 -23.79
C ASN A 508 1.76 8.44 -24.36
N GLU A 509 2.80 8.56 -23.53
CA GLU A 509 4.16 8.91 -23.97
C GLU A 509 4.89 7.70 -24.58
N TYR A 510 4.48 6.48 -24.21
CA TYR A 510 5.07 5.21 -24.65
C TYR A 510 4.20 4.44 -25.67
N THR A 511 3.06 5.01 -26.11
CA THR A 511 2.27 4.58 -27.28
C THR A 511 2.53 5.47 -28.49
#